data_AF-A0A7W7D8E7-F1
#
_entry.id   AF-A0A7W7D8E7-F1
#
_cell.length_a   1.000
_cell.length_b   1.000
_cell.length_c   1.000
_cell.angle_alpha   90.00
_cell.angle_beta   90.00
_cell.angle_gamma   90.00
#
_symmetry.space_group_name_H-M   'P 1'
#
loop_
_entity.id
_entity.type
_entity.pdbx_description
1 polymer ?
#
loop_
_entity_poly.entity_id
_entity_poly.type
_entity_poly.pdbx_seq_one_letter_code
_entity_poly.pdbx_strand_id
1 'polypeptide(L)' 'MTLTHFLDGLRCEVCRCLNVLWLDPACGLVECQECGQTAVTLPAEDGGDDQ' A
#
# COMPACT_ATOMS: atom_id res chain seq x y z
N MET A 1 -6.29 8.93 -13.82
CA MET A 1 -6.60 8.54 -12.44
C MET A 1 -5.28 8.36 -11.73
N THR A 2 -4.85 9.35 -10.93
CA THR A 2 -3.60 9.29 -10.16
C THR A 2 -3.84 8.44 -8.91
N LEU A 3 -3.03 7.39 -8.70
CA LEU A 3 -3.09 6.49 -7.54
C LEU A 3 -3.06 7.21 -6.18
N THR A 4 -2.59 8.46 -6.17
CA THR A 4 -2.64 9.37 -5.01
C THR A 4 -4.05 9.52 -4.42
N HIS A 5 -5.10 9.51 -5.25
CA HIS A 5 -6.48 9.56 -4.75
C HIS A 5 -6.90 8.25 -4.06
N PHE A 6 -6.27 7.12 -4.39
CA PHE A 6 -6.60 5.82 -3.81
C PHE A 6 -6.04 5.65 -2.40
N LEU A 7 -4.94 6.37 -2.10
CA LEU A 7 -4.30 6.37 -0.78
C LEU A 7 -4.81 7.50 0.13
N ASP A 8 -5.63 8.41 -0.39
CA ASP A 8 -6.26 9.46 0.40
C ASP A 8 -7.31 8.86 1.35
N GLY A 9 -7.29 9.30 2.61
CA GLY A 9 -8.11 8.77 3.70
C GLY A 9 -7.49 7.57 4.44
N LEU A 10 -6.39 7.00 3.96
CA LEU A 10 -5.75 5.85 4.62
C LEU A 10 -4.80 6.29 5.74
N ARG A 11 -4.75 5.47 6.79
CA ARG A 11 -3.84 5.66 7.93
C ARG A 11 -2.83 4.53 7.98
N CYS A 12 -1.60 4.86 8.35
CA CYS A 12 -0.62 3.83 8.67
C CYS A 12 -1.09 3.03 9.88
N GLU A 13 -1.03 1.70 9.83
CA GLU A 13 -1.40 0.86 10.98
C GLU A 13 -0.48 1.11 12.18
N VAL A 14 0.81 1.33 11.92
CA VAL A 14 1.85 1.45 12.94
C VAL A 14 1.84 2.83 13.62
N CYS A 15 1.96 3.92 12.86
CA CYS A 15 2.04 5.27 13.44
C CYS A 15 0.70 6.01 13.46
N ARG A 16 -0.36 5.45 12.83
CA ARG A 16 -1.73 6.02 12.79
C ARG A 16 -1.86 7.38 12.11
N CYS A 17 -0.78 7.92 11.53
CA CYS A 17 -0.82 9.13 10.73
C CYS A 17 -1.69 8.94 9.48
N LEU A 18 -2.47 9.96 9.15
CA LEU A 18 -3.41 10.00 8.02
C LEU A 18 -2.71 10.60 6.79
N ASN A 19 -2.94 10.02 5.61
CA ASN A 19 -2.44 10.55 4.33
C ASN A 19 -0.91 10.65 4.23
N VAL A 20 -0.19 9.77 4.93
CA VAL A 20 1.29 9.68 4.90
C VAL A 20 1.80 8.48 4.11
N LEU A 21 0.88 7.73 3.49
CA LEU A 21 1.18 6.56 2.69
C LEU A 21 1.47 6.99 1.25
N TRP A 22 2.54 6.46 0.66
CA TRP A 22 2.91 6.70 -0.73
C TRP A 22 3.23 5.37 -1.42
N LEU A 23 3.05 5.33 -2.74
CA LEU A 23 3.35 4.14 -3.54
C LEU A 23 4.72 4.33 -4.19
N ASP A 24 5.65 3.42 -3.94
CA ASP A 24 6.87 3.32 -4.71
C ASP A 24 6.55 2.68 -6.08
N PRO A 25 6.67 3.42 -7.20
CA PRO A 25 6.30 2.92 -8.51
C PRO A 25 7.32 1.92 -9.09
N ALA A 26 8.52 1.81 -8.53
CA ALA A 26 9.54 0.89 -9.00
C ALA A 26 9.29 -0.54 -8.48
N CYS A 27 8.84 -0.67 -7.24
CA CYS A 27 8.62 -1.92 -6.55
C CYS A 27 7.13 -2.27 -6.36
N GLY A 28 6.21 -1.32 -6.58
CA GLY A 28 4.79 -1.52 -6.32
C GLY A 28 4.47 -1.66 -4.83
N LEU A 29 5.22 -0.98 -3.97
CA LEU A 29 5.11 -1.08 -2.51
C LEU A 29 4.45 0.16 -1.93
N VAL A 30 3.64 0.00 -0.88
CA VAL A 30 3.06 1.13 -0.17
C VAL A 30 3.88 1.41 1.08
N GLU A 31 4.45 2.59 1.20
CA GLU A 31 5.33 2.97 2.30
C GLU A 31 4.76 4.13 3.12
N CYS A 32 5.08 4.19 4.41
CA CYS A 32 4.74 5.31 5.27
C CYS A 32 5.92 6.27 5.39
N GLN A 33 5.73 7.55 5.05
CA GLN A 33 6.78 8.56 5.12
C GLN A 33 7.21 8.90 6.56
N GLU A 34 6.33 8.73 7.55
CA GLU A 34 6.61 9.11 8.93
C GLU A 34 7.41 8.06 9.70
N CYS A 35 7.03 6.78 9.57
CA CYS A 35 7.66 5.69 10.32
C CYS A 35 8.50 4.75 9.45
N GLY A 36 8.50 4.91 8.12
CA GLY A 36 9.26 4.07 7.20
C GLY A 36 8.75 2.64 7.06
N GLN A 37 7.52 2.35 7.50
CA GLN A 37 6.93 1.02 7.35
C GLN A 37 6.44 0.79 5.92
N THR A 38 6.81 -0.36 5.36
CA THR A 38 6.46 -0.80 4.01
C THR A 38 5.42 -1.91 4.08
N ALA A 39 4.29 -1.74 3.41
CA ALA A 39 3.29 -2.75 3.18
C ALA A 39 3.49 -3.36 1.78
N VAL A 40 3.65 -4.68 1.74
CA VAL A 40 3.75 -5.43 0.49
C VAL A 40 2.33 -5.74 0.01
N THR A 41 1.94 -5.20 -1.13
CA THR A 41 0.75 -5.71 -1.83
C THR A 41 1.15 -7.02 -2.51
N LEU A 42 0.99 -8.13 -1.78
CA LEU A 42 1.02 -9.44 -2.42
C LEU A 42 -0.11 -9.44 -3.46
N PRO A 43 0.15 -9.76 -4.74
CA PRO A 43 -0.94 -10.09 -5.63
C PRO A 43 -1.69 -11.22 -4.94
N ALA A 44 -3.02 -11.10 -4.84
CA ALA A 44 -3.83 -12.23 -4.42
C ALA A 44 -3.38 -13.39 -5.32
N GLU A 45 -2.81 -14.44 -4.72
CA GLU A 45 -2.69 -15.72 -5.40
C GLU A 45 -4.12 -16.07 -5.75
N ASP A 46 -4.52 -15.76 -6.99
CA ASP A 46 -5.73 -16.29 -7.58
C ASP A 46 -5.52 -17.79 -7.52
N GLY A 47 -6.09 -18.39 -6.48
CA GLY A 47 -6.12 -19.82 -6.28
C GLY A 47 -6.89 -20.39 -7.45
N GLY A 48 -6.18 -20.61 -8.55
CA GLY A 48 -6.56 -21.54 -9.58
C GLY A 48 -6.51 -22.93 -8.96
N ASP A 49 -7.52 -23.27 -8.17
CA ASP A 49 -8.00 -24.64 -8.04
C ASP A 49 -8.49 -25.07 -9.44
N ASP A 50 -7.54 -25.42 -10.32
CA ASP A 50 -7.83 -26.18 -11.54
C ASP A 50 -8.17 -27.61 -11.10
N GLN A 51 -9.39 -28.01 -11.46
CA GLN A 51 -10.12 -29.21 -11.06
C GLN A 51 -9.50 -30.52 -11.55
#